data_AF-A0A7V4LPL2-F1
#
_entry.id   AF-A0A7V4LPL2-F1
#
_cell.length_a   1.000
_cell.length_b   1.000
_cell.length_c   1.000
_cell.angle_alpha   90.00
_cell.angle_beta   90.00
_cell.angle_gamma   90.00
#
_symmetry.space_group_name_H-M   'P 1'
#
loop_
_entity.id
_entity.type
_entity.pdbx_description
1 polymer ?
#
loop_
_entity_poly.entity_id
_entity_poly.type
_entity_poly.pdbx_seq_one_letter_code
_entity_poly.pdbx_strand_id
1 'polypeptide(L)'
;MNNGWDMPREGNGPVGIWTYMSDSIVIQYCYSHHNKTSPTGADGGGFDLDGGVTNSVVRWNLSAFNEGGGYGLFQYAGATEWNNNTIYCNISYLDGKKNGKAGVFVWCDPYAVPMGTAYIFNNTVINDAGYGCNFQPGSYRGMLFYNNIFLVGSGEKRMAGGDSLTSTFRHNLYWSQWHQSRNLLQPDASFDREALIADPLLNLPPQGDSLKMDVRFLKEIAWFRPAPGSPVCNAGVNLPGPFPDFTGSVPAIGTKPSLGAFLCKTKE
;
A
#
# COMPACT_ATOMS: atom_id res chain seq x y z
N MET A 1 -24.53 2.49 -2.92
CA MET A 1 -23.51 2.77 -3.95
C MET A 1 -23.34 4.27 -4.00
N ASN A 2 -22.10 4.78 -3.99
CA ASN A 2 -21.70 6.20 -3.82
C ASN A 2 -21.20 6.60 -2.43
N ASN A 3 -20.43 5.73 -1.74
CA ASN A 3 -19.86 6.08 -0.45
C ASN A 3 -18.93 7.31 -0.61
N GLY A 4 -19.29 8.43 0.03
CA GLY A 4 -18.49 9.65 0.01
C GLY A 4 -18.66 10.60 -1.19
N TRP A 5 -19.36 10.20 -2.25
CA TRP A 5 -19.54 11.04 -3.45
C TRP A 5 -20.33 12.32 -3.19
N ASP A 6 -21.36 12.25 -2.34
CA ASP A 6 -22.27 13.36 -2.02
C ASP A 6 -21.72 14.26 -0.90
N MET A 7 -20.42 14.15 -0.61
CA MET A 7 -19.76 14.99 0.37
C MET A 7 -19.57 16.39 -0.25
N PRO A 8 -20.24 17.44 0.27
CA PRO A 8 -20.33 18.74 -0.42
C PRO A 8 -19.08 19.62 -0.26
N ARG A 9 -18.10 19.18 0.55
CA ARG A 9 -16.86 19.92 0.78
C ARG A 9 -15.93 19.73 -0.41
N GLU A 10 -15.21 20.78 -0.73
CA GLU A 10 -14.14 20.78 -1.73
C GLU A 10 -12.78 20.58 -1.05
N GLY A 11 -11.79 20.07 -1.79
CA GLY A 11 -10.46 19.84 -1.26
C GLY A 11 -10.31 18.45 -0.65
N ASN A 12 -10.40 18.31 0.67
CA ASN A 12 -10.14 17.04 1.36
C ASN A 12 -11.41 16.23 1.67
N GLY A 13 -11.21 14.94 1.88
CA GLY A 13 -12.18 13.94 2.28
C GLY A 13 -13.17 13.55 1.17
N PRO A 14 -13.91 12.45 1.39
CA PRO A 14 -13.79 11.53 2.50
C PRO A 14 -12.80 10.38 2.23
N VAL A 15 -12.36 9.73 3.31
CA VAL A 15 -11.65 8.43 3.32
C VAL A 15 -12.50 7.43 4.10
N GLY A 16 -12.43 6.15 3.76
CA GLY A 16 -13.24 5.11 4.41
C GLY A 16 -12.95 4.93 5.91
N ILE A 17 -11.73 4.56 6.27
CA ILE A 17 -11.32 4.30 7.67
C ILE A 17 -10.02 5.05 7.95
N TRP A 18 -10.07 6.01 8.86
CA TRP A 18 -8.95 6.93 9.06
C TRP A 18 -8.88 7.45 10.49
N THR A 19 -7.76 8.05 10.84
CA THR A 19 -7.55 8.74 12.12
C THR A 19 -6.68 9.98 11.91
N TYR A 20 -6.84 10.99 12.77
CA TYR A 20 -6.06 12.23 12.77
C TYR A 20 -5.73 12.62 14.21
N MET A 21 -4.62 13.32 14.42
CA MET A 21 -4.15 13.82 15.72
C MET A 21 -4.30 12.80 16.85
N SER A 22 -3.89 11.56 16.57
CA SER A 22 -4.07 10.41 17.45
C SER A 22 -2.76 9.66 17.65
N ASP A 23 -2.65 8.96 18.76
CA ASP A 23 -1.47 8.19 19.15
C ASP A 23 -1.83 6.74 19.43
N SER A 24 -0.93 5.81 19.09
CA SER A 24 -1.05 4.38 19.45
C SER A 24 -2.33 3.69 18.94
N ILE A 25 -2.85 4.12 17.78
CA ILE A 25 -4.03 3.53 17.17
C ILE A 25 -3.67 2.24 16.43
N VAL A 26 -4.54 1.24 16.50
CA VAL A 26 -4.43 0.01 15.70
C VAL A 26 -5.65 -0.13 14.79
N ILE A 27 -5.42 -0.16 13.49
CA ILE A 27 -6.44 -0.49 12.47
C ILE A 27 -6.07 -1.84 11.89
N GLN A 28 -6.92 -2.85 12.10
CA GLN A 28 -6.66 -4.20 11.63
C GLN A 28 -7.92 -4.99 11.28
N TYR A 29 -7.78 -5.92 10.33
CA TYR A 29 -8.86 -6.79 9.86
C TYR A 29 -10.08 -6.04 9.32
N CYS A 30 -9.83 -4.90 8.66
CA CYS A 30 -10.86 -4.11 8.01
C CYS A 30 -10.84 -4.30 6.48
N TYR A 31 -12.00 -4.13 5.86
CA TYR A 31 -12.14 -4.03 4.40
C TYR A 31 -12.77 -2.67 4.04
N SER A 32 -12.02 -1.83 3.33
CA SER A 32 -12.47 -0.51 2.86
C SER A 32 -12.51 -0.47 1.34
N HIS A 33 -13.69 -0.23 0.77
CA HIS A 33 -13.86 -0.38 -0.67
C HIS A 33 -14.87 0.58 -1.30
N HIS A 34 -14.66 0.85 -2.58
CA HIS A 34 -15.57 1.66 -3.40
C HIS A 34 -15.86 3.05 -2.80
N ASN A 35 -14.92 3.59 -2.03
CA ASN A 35 -14.99 4.96 -1.57
C ASN A 35 -14.81 5.88 -2.76
N LYS A 36 -15.62 6.94 -2.77
CA LYS A 36 -15.63 7.98 -3.77
C LYS A 36 -15.42 9.32 -3.10
N THR A 37 -15.16 10.33 -3.91
CA THR A 37 -15.15 11.72 -3.48
C THR A 37 -15.86 12.59 -4.51
N SER A 38 -16.25 13.80 -4.11
CA SER A 38 -16.85 14.80 -5.00
C SER A 38 -15.94 15.09 -6.21
N PRO A 39 -16.46 15.64 -7.33
CA PRO A 39 -15.65 15.97 -8.50
C PRO A 39 -14.41 16.83 -8.22
N THR A 40 -14.47 17.67 -7.18
CA THR A 40 -13.40 18.58 -6.75
C THR A 40 -12.64 18.09 -5.51
N GLY A 41 -12.97 16.92 -4.98
CA GLY A 41 -12.28 16.33 -3.84
C GLY A 41 -11.01 15.57 -4.24
N ALA A 42 -10.00 15.64 -3.38
CA ALA A 42 -8.66 15.11 -3.58
C ALA A 42 -8.44 13.72 -2.95
N ASP A 43 -9.36 13.26 -2.09
CA ASP A 43 -9.27 11.96 -1.41
C ASP A 43 -10.11 10.89 -2.13
N GLY A 44 -11.05 10.25 -1.43
CA GLY A 44 -11.78 9.07 -1.87
C GLY A 44 -11.06 7.77 -1.57
N GLY A 45 -10.10 7.77 -0.63
CA GLY A 45 -9.22 6.64 -0.32
C GLY A 45 -9.83 5.57 0.57
N GLY A 46 -9.11 4.46 0.74
CA GLY A 46 -9.53 3.34 1.59
C GLY A 46 -9.24 3.58 3.06
N PHE A 47 -7.95 3.76 3.38
CA PHE A 47 -7.43 4.01 4.72
C PHE A 47 -6.57 5.26 4.74
N ASP A 48 -6.47 5.93 5.89
CA ASP A 48 -5.54 7.07 6.06
C ASP A 48 -5.06 7.24 7.51
N LEU A 49 -3.77 7.55 7.64
CA LEU A 49 -3.19 8.17 8.84
C LEU A 49 -2.96 9.65 8.52
N ASP A 50 -3.93 10.48 8.89
CA ASP A 50 -3.95 11.91 8.59
C ASP A 50 -3.09 12.69 9.60
N GLY A 51 -3.11 14.02 9.49
CA GLY A 51 -2.17 14.88 10.19
C GLY A 51 -2.10 14.66 11.71
N GLY A 52 -0.87 14.65 12.23
CA GLY A 52 -0.60 14.52 13.66
C GLY A 52 -0.68 13.10 14.24
N VAL A 53 -0.71 12.06 13.39
CA VAL A 53 -0.78 10.67 13.86
C VAL A 53 0.59 10.13 14.25
N THR A 54 0.68 9.53 15.42
CA THR A 54 1.92 8.95 15.96
C THR A 54 1.77 7.53 16.48
N ASN A 55 2.87 6.77 16.48
CA ASN A 55 2.99 5.44 17.10
C ASN A 55 1.90 4.43 16.70
N SER A 56 1.29 4.60 15.53
CA SER A 56 0.08 3.87 15.13
C SER A 56 0.39 2.76 14.13
N VAL A 57 -0.49 1.76 14.09
CA VAL A 57 -0.32 0.54 13.30
C VAL A 57 -1.52 0.30 12.39
N VAL A 58 -1.27 0.14 11.11
CA VAL A 58 -2.26 -0.30 10.11
C VAL A 58 -1.80 -1.65 9.57
N ARG A 59 -2.54 -2.72 9.84
CA ARG A 59 -2.13 -4.08 9.46
C ARG A 59 -3.25 -5.02 9.08
N TRP A 60 -2.97 -5.98 8.19
CA TRP A 60 -3.92 -7.05 7.82
C TRP A 60 -5.26 -6.52 7.32
N ASN A 61 -5.24 -5.38 6.64
CA ASN A 61 -6.41 -4.76 6.04
C ASN A 61 -6.44 -5.00 4.53
N LEU A 62 -7.63 -4.95 3.95
CA LEU A 62 -7.84 -4.93 2.50
C LEU A 62 -8.43 -3.58 2.09
N SER A 63 -7.82 -2.94 1.11
CA SER A 63 -8.32 -1.75 0.42
C SER A 63 -8.58 -2.10 -1.04
N ALA A 64 -9.76 -1.76 -1.58
CA ALA A 64 -10.05 -2.06 -2.98
C ALA A 64 -11.00 -1.09 -3.68
N PHE A 65 -10.70 -0.81 -4.95
CA PHE A 65 -11.54 -0.05 -5.88
C PHE A 65 -11.90 1.36 -5.41
N ASN A 66 -11.08 1.96 -4.54
CA ASN A 66 -11.30 3.31 -4.07
C ASN A 66 -10.90 4.33 -5.15
N GLU A 67 -11.62 5.46 -5.23
CA GLU A 67 -11.29 6.55 -6.15
C GLU A 67 -9.93 7.17 -5.80
N GLY A 68 -9.62 7.28 -4.51
CA GLY A 68 -8.34 7.72 -3.97
C GLY A 68 -7.43 6.54 -3.59
N GLY A 69 -6.27 6.86 -3.03
CA GLY A 69 -5.25 5.85 -2.70
C GLY A 69 -5.72 4.79 -1.69
N GLY A 70 -5.09 3.62 -1.74
CA GLY A 70 -5.45 2.50 -0.86
C GLY A 70 -5.17 2.79 0.61
N TYR A 71 -3.97 3.30 0.89
CA TYR A 71 -3.45 3.69 2.20
C TYR A 71 -2.81 5.08 2.09
N GLY A 72 -3.50 6.09 2.63
CA GLY A 72 -3.04 7.46 2.76
C GLY A 72 -2.10 7.64 3.95
N LEU A 73 -1.05 8.44 3.73
CA LEU A 73 -0.16 8.96 4.77
C LEU A 73 -0.11 10.46 4.58
N PHE A 74 -0.90 11.19 5.36
CA PHE A 74 -1.14 12.61 5.14
C PHE A 74 -0.73 13.47 6.33
N GLN A 75 -0.29 14.68 6.01
CA GLN A 75 0.06 15.68 7.02
C GLN A 75 -0.36 17.06 6.53
N TYR A 76 -1.30 17.68 7.25
CA TYR A 76 -1.84 19.00 6.93
C TYR A 76 -1.25 20.11 7.80
N ALA A 77 -1.33 21.36 7.32
CA ALA A 77 -0.83 22.52 8.05
C ALA A 77 -1.55 22.73 9.38
N GLY A 78 -0.79 22.88 10.47
CA GLY A 78 -1.33 23.07 11.82
C GLY A 78 -1.60 21.78 12.60
N ALA A 79 -1.40 20.61 11.99
CA ALA A 79 -1.34 19.35 12.72
C ALA A 79 -0.09 19.26 13.62
N THR A 80 -0.17 18.41 14.65
CA THR A 80 0.98 18.04 15.49
C THR A 80 1.97 17.15 14.74
N GLU A 81 3.01 16.68 15.44
CA GLU A 81 3.96 15.73 14.89
C GLU A 81 3.26 14.50 14.30
N TRP A 82 3.69 14.09 13.10
CA TRP A 82 3.30 12.83 12.45
C TRP A 82 4.54 11.94 12.36
N ASN A 83 4.60 10.82 13.08
CA ASN A 83 5.84 10.06 13.22
C ASN A 83 5.64 8.64 13.79
N ASN A 84 6.62 7.76 13.55
CA ASN A 84 6.71 6.40 14.09
C ASN A 84 5.48 5.53 13.81
N ASN A 85 4.94 5.62 12.59
CA ASN A 85 3.80 4.82 12.18
C ASN A 85 4.24 3.55 11.44
N THR A 86 3.48 2.47 11.58
CA THR A 86 3.77 1.18 10.95
C THR A 86 2.60 0.74 10.07
N ILE A 87 2.87 0.55 8.79
CA ILE A 87 1.90 0.09 7.78
C ILE A 87 2.42 -1.22 7.24
N TYR A 88 1.87 -2.34 7.70
CA TYR A 88 2.43 -3.63 7.31
C TYR A 88 1.42 -4.71 7.01
N CYS A 89 1.79 -5.61 6.11
CA CYS A 89 0.99 -6.77 5.78
C CYS A 89 -0.46 -6.41 5.38
N ASN A 90 -0.62 -5.31 4.63
CA ASN A 90 -1.90 -4.90 4.05
C ASN A 90 -1.96 -5.22 2.56
N ILE A 91 -3.17 -5.19 2.01
CA ILE A 91 -3.42 -5.42 0.58
C ILE A 91 -4.15 -4.21 0.00
N SER A 92 -3.62 -3.63 -1.08
CA SER A 92 -4.32 -2.62 -1.89
C SER A 92 -4.57 -3.18 -3.28
N TYR A 93 -5.81 -3.09 -3.76
CA TYR A 93 -6.25 -3.64 -5.04
C TYR A 93 -7.06 -2.64 -5.86
N LEU A 94 -6.46 -2.16 -6.95
CA LEU A 94 -7.09 -1.25 -7.92
C LEU A 94 -7.64 0.04 -7.30
N ASP A 95 -6.91 0.57 -6.31
CA ASP A 95 -7.18 1.87 -5.69
C ASP A 95 -6.56 3.02 -6.50
N GLY A 96 -7.09 4.23 -6.32
CA GLY A 96 -6.49 5.46 -6.82
C GLY A 96 -6.82 5.80 -8.27
N LYS A 97 -7.92 5.26 -8.81
CA LYS A 97 -8.32 5.48 -10.21
C LYS A 97 -8.57 6.95 -10.57
N LYS A 98 -9.00 7.76 -9.60
CA LYS A 98 -9.27 9.19 -9.77
C LYS A 98 -8.15 10.03 -9.16
N ASN A 99 -7.81 9.76 -7.90
CA ASN A 99 -6.87 10.54 -7.10
C ASN A 99 -5.74 9.67 -6.55
N GLY A 100 -4.57 10.27 -6.32
CA GLY A 100 -3.39 9.61 -5.75
C GLY A 100 -2.68 8.63 -6.71
N LYS A 101 -3.42 7.87 -7.53
CA LYS A 101 -2.90 6.89 -8.51
C LYS A 101 -1.94 5.88 -7.89
N ALA A 102 -2.19 5.44 -6.66
CA ALA A 102 -1.31 4.53 -5.94
C ALA A 102 -2.02 3.71 -4.86
N GLY A 103 -1.44 2.56 -4.52
CA GLY A 103 -1.87 1.80 -3.35
C GLY A 103 -1.41 2.45 -2.05
N VAL A 104 -0.19 3.00 -2.00
CA VAL A 104 0.28 3.88 -0.92
C VAL A 104 0.39 5.29 -1.44
N PHE A 105 -0.30 6.24 -0.81
CA PHE A 105 -0.34 7.62 -1.27
C PHE A 105 0.11 8.55 -0.15
N VAL A 106 1.12 9.39 -0.45
CA VAL A 106 1.79 10.23 0.54
C VAL A 106 1.65 11.70 0.16
N TRP A 107 1.25 12.53 1.12
CA TRP A 107 1.15 13.97 0.95
C TRP A 107 1.49 14.70 2.25
N CYS A 108 2.32 15.73 2.15
CA CYS A 108 2.59 16.67 3.24
C CYS A 108 2.37 18.08 2.72
N ASP A 109 1.46 18.81 3.35
CA ASP A 109 1.25 20.22 3.08
C ASP A 109 2.57 21.00 3.22
N PRO A 110 2.92 21.90 2.28
CA PRO A 110 4.16 22.67 2.33
C PRO A 110 4.29 23.58 3.57
N TYR A 111 3.19 23.89 4.25
CA TYR A 111 3.16 24.67 5.50
C TYR A 111 3.05 23.80 6.75
N ALA A 112 2.97 22.47 6.62
CA ALA A 112 2.97 21.58 7.76
C ALA A 112 4.36 21.37 8.35
N VAL A 113 4.39 20.87 9.59
CA VAL A 113 5.62 20.30 10.13
C VAL A 113 6.00 19.06 9.31
N PRO A 114 7.29 18.84 8.97
CA PRO A 114 7.68 17.72 8.14
C PRO A 114 7.24 16.38 8.73
N MET A 115 6.77 15.49 7.87
CA MET A 115 6.43 14.12 8.28
C MET A 115 7.70 13.40 8.76
N GLY A 116 7.57 12.70 9.88
CA GLY A 116 8.57 11.81 10.43
C GLY A 116 8.62 10.46 9.71
N THR A 117 9.06 9.44 10.42
CA THR A 117 9.29 8.09 9.89
C THR A 117 7.99 7.29 9.84
N ALA A 118 7.83 6.53 8.76
CA ALA A 118 6.90 5.42 8.70
C ALA A 118 7.62 4.16 8.22
N TYR A 119 7.21 3.01 8.76
CA TYR A 119 7.68 1.68 8.38
C TYR A 119 6.61 1.01 7.53
N ILE A 120 6.87 0.88 6.23
CA ILE A 120 5.93 0.32 5.25
C ILE A 120 6.50 -1.00 4.74
N PHE A 121 5.99 -2.13 5.23
CA PHE A 121 6.59 -3.41 4.84
C PHE A 121 5.63 -4.57 4.67
N ASN A 122 6.05 -5.56 3.87
CA ASN A 122 5.25 -6.76 3.59
C ASN A 122 3.84 -6.44 3.07
N ASN A 123 3.60 -5.28 2.48
CA ASN A 123 2.32 -4.97 1.84
C ASN A 123 2.30 -5.54 0.42
N THR A 124 1.11 -5.93 -0.06
CA THR A 124 0.90 -6.32 -1.46
C THR A 124 0.03 -5.27 -2.13
N VAL A 125 0.59 -4.54 -3.08
CA VAL A 125 -0.12 -3.53 -3.86
C VAL A 125 -0.26 -4.02 -5.29
N ILE A 126 -1.50 -4.06 -5.77
CA ILE A 126 -1.85 -4.32 -7.16
C ILE A 126 -2.60 -3.10 -7.68
N ASN A 127 -2.01 -2.37 -8.61
CA ASN A 127 -2.59 -1.10 -9.06
C ASN A 127 -2.48 -0.91 -10.58
N ASP A 128 -3.57 -0.58 -11.25
CA ASP A 128 -3.61 -0.24 -12.68
C ASP A 128 -3.68 1.27 -12.96
N ALA A 129 -3.94 2.10 -11.95
CA ALA A 129 -4.10 3.55 -12.09
C ALA A 129 -2.78 4.31 -12.22
N GLY A 130 -1.68 3.76 -11.71
CA GLY A 130 -0.37 4.42 -11.69
C GLY A 130 0.68 3.58 -10.97
N TYR A 131 1.07 4.00 -9.78
CA TYR A 131 2.26 3.53 -9.06
C TYR A 131 1.92 2.53 -7.95
N GLY A 132 2.93 1.81 -7.46
CA GLY A 132 2.81 1.09 -6.19
C GLY A 132 2.71 2.06 -5.00
N CYS A 133 3.55 3.08 -5.02
CA CYS A 133 3.57 4.19 -4.07
C CYS A 133 3.72 5.52 -4.82
N ASN A 134 3.04 6.57 -4.39
CA ASN A 134 3.16 7.90 -4.99
C ASN A 134 3.30 8.98 -3.92
N PHE A 135 4.30 9.85 -4.08
CA PHE A 135 4.59 10.98 -3.21
C PHE A 135 4.21 12.28 -3.90
N GLN A 136 3.33 13.08 -3.32
CA GLN A 136 3.18 14.46 -3.77
C GLN A 136 4.42 15.30 -3.37
N PRO A 137 4.63 16.48 -3.96
CA PRO A 137 5.59 17.44 -3.42
C PRO A 137 5.28 17.75 -1.95
N GLY A 138 6.28 17.68 -1.07
CA GLY A 138 6.10 17.86 0.36
C GLY A 138 7.39 17.59 1.14
N SER A 139 7.34 17.71 2.47
CA SER A 139 8.51 17.49 3.34
C SER A 139 8.39 16.20 4.14
N TYR A 140 9.27 15.24 3.83
CA TYR A 140 9.28 13.90 4.44
C TYR A 140 10.69 13.57 4.97
N ARG A 141 10.78 13.14 6.23
CA ARG A 141 12.06 12.79 6.91
C ARG A 141 12.40 11.30 6.82
N GLY A 142 12.10 10.69 5.68
CA GLY A 142 12.49 9.32 5.35
C GLY A 142 11.50 8.27 5.81
N MET A 143 10.71 7.78 4.85
CA MET A 143 9.88 6.58 5.00
C MET A 143 10.66 5.35 4.57
N LEU A 144 10.32 4.20 5.15
CA LEU A 144 11.10 2.97 5.07
C LEU A 144 10.26 1.86 4.44
N PHE A 145 10.60 1.47 3.20
CA PHE A 145 9.88 0.46 2.43
C PHE A 145 10.66 -0.84 2.33
N TYR A 146 10.14 -1.92 2.92
CA TYR A 146 10.79 -3.23 2.94
C TYR A 146 9.85 -4.35 2.54
N ASN A 147 10.34 -5.35 1.83
CA ASN A 147 9.60 -6.59 1.55
C ASN A 147 8.22 -6.41 0.89
N ASN A 148 7.91 -5.26 0.28
CA ASN A 148 6.61 -5.05 -0.35
C ASN A 148 6.57 -5.70 -1.74
N ILE A 149 5.36 -5.99 -2.24
CA ILE A 149 5.11 -6.32 -3.64
C ILE A 149 4.40 -5.13 -4.29
N PHE A 150 4.98 -4.58 -5.34
CA PHE A 150 4.36 -3.59 -6.21
C PHE A 150 4.11 -4.18 -7.60
N LEU A 151 2.91 -4.69 -7.80
CA LEU A 151 2.43 -5.21 -9.09
C LEU A 151 1.60 -4.12 -9.77
N VAL A 152 2.15 -3.49 -10.81
CA VAL A 152 1.49 -2.38 -11.51
C VAL A 152 0.99 -2.77 -12.89
N GLY A 153 -0.16 -2.23 -13.28
CA GLY A 153 -0.81 -2.40 -14.58
C GLY A 153 -0.77 -1.15 -15.46
N SER A 154 -0.12 -0.08 -15.00
CA SER A 154 0.01 1.18 -15.74
C SER A 154 1.25 1.19 -16.66
N GLY A 155 1.26 2.11 -17.62
CA GLY A 155 2.40 2.36 -18.51
C GLY A 155 3.43 3.35 -17.94
N GLU A 156 3.45 3.53 -16.61
CA GLU A 156 4.37 4.45 -15.94
C GLU A 156 5.82 3.97 -16.08
N LYS A 157 6.75 4.90 -16.27
CA LYS A 157 8.17 4.58 -16.48
C LYS A 157 8.96 4.37 -15.19
N ARG A 158 8.37 4.65 -14.03
CA ARG A 158 8.97 4.48 -12.70
C ARG A 158 8.01 3.71 -11.81
N MET A 159 8.55 2.89 -10.91
CA MET A 159 7.73 2.09 -9.98
C MET A 159 7.17 2.89 -8.80
N ALA A 160 7.84 3.97 -8.41
CA ALA A 160 7.38 4.92 -7.42
C ALA A 160 7.21 6.31 -8.07
N GLY A 161 6.09 6.96 -7.76
CA GLY A 161 5.76 8.29 -8.27
C GLY A 161 6.29 9.42 -7.39
N GLY A 162 6.54 10.57 -8.01
CA GLY A 162 6.86 11.83 -7.34
C GLY A 162 8.20 11.87 -6.58
N ASP A 163 8.27 12.71 -5.54
CA ASP A 163 9.49 13.02 -4.79
C ASP A 163 9.74 12.04 -3.64
N SER A 164 10.08 10.81 -4.03
CA SER A 164 10.45 9.74 -3.10
C SER A 164 11.92 9.83 -2.63
N LEU A 165 12.65 10.88 -2.99
CA LEU A 165 14.12 10.94 -2.87
C LEU A 165 14.66 10.86 -1.44
N THR A 166 13.84 11.21 -0.44
CA THR A 166 14.22 11.11 0.98
C THR A 166 13.86 9.76 1.60
N SER A 167 13.07 8.94 0.93
CA SER A 167 12.63 7.62 1.42
C SER A 167 13.60 6.52 1.01
N THR A 168 13.67 5.48 1.84
CA THR A 168 14.52 4.30 1.60
C THR A 168 13.66 3.13 1.17
N PHE A 169 14.00 2.54 0.04
CA PHE A 169 13.39 1.31 -0.47
C PHE A 169 14.46 0.23 -0.52
N ARG A 170 14.18 -0.94 0.08
CA ARG A 170 15.09 -2.08 0.08
C ARG A 170 14.31 -3.39 0.00
N HIS A 171 14.77 -4.32 -0.83
CA HIS A 171 14.20 -5.67 -0.92
C HIS A 171 12.69 -5.67 -1.24
N ASN A 172 12.21 -4.75 -2.07
CA ASN A 172 10.85 -4.81 -2.57
C ASN A 172 10.82 -5.52 -3.93
N LEU A 173 9.69 -6.13 -4.27
CA LEU A 173 9.42 -6.62 -5.61
C LEU A 173 8.71 -5.56 -6.44
N TYR A 174 9.12 -5.44 -7.70
CA TYR A 174 8.47 -4.59 -8.68
C TYR A 174 8.20 -5.32 -9.98
N TRP A 175 6.96 -5.21 -10.49
CA TRP A 175 6.59 -5.78 -11.77
C TRP A 175 5.48 -4.99 -12.45
N SER A 176 5.64 -4.70 -13.74
CA SER A 176 4.61 -4.11 -14.59
C SER A 176 4.09 -5.12 -15.60
N GLN A 177 2.81 -5.46 -15.47
CA GLN A 177 2.09 -6.29 -16.44
C GLN A 177 1.93 -5.58 -17.79
N TRP A 178 1.82 -4.25 -17.78
CA TRP A 178 1.66 -3.44 -18.99
C TRP A 178 2.93 -3.43 -19.85
N HIS A 179 4.09 -3.28 -19.21
CA HIS A 179 5.38 -3.34 -19.88
C HIS A 179 5.67 -4.75 -20.36
N GLN A 180 5.40 -5.76 -19.54
CA GLN A 180 5.55 -7.16 -19.91
C GLN A 180 4.71 -7.52 -21.15
N SER A 181 3.42 -7.13 -21.18
CA SER A 181 2.53 -7.45 -22.30
C SER A 181 2.91 -6.76 -23.62
N ARG A 182 3.81 -5.77 -23.56
CA ARG A 182 4.31 -5.00 -24.72
C ARG A 182 5.76 -5.27 -25.04
N ASN A 183 6.39 -6.23 -24.37
CA ASN A 183 7.81 -6.54 -24.50
C ASN A 183 8.72 -5.30 -24.30
N LEU A 184 8.38 -4.47 -23.31
CA LEU A 184 9.16 -3.32 -22.90
C LEU A 184 10.00 -3.65 -21.67
N LEU A 185 11.10 -2.91 -21.49
CA LEU A 185 11.87 -2.95 -20.23
C LEU A 185 10.96 -2.58 -19.06
N GLN A 186 11.14 -3.27 -17.93
CA GLN A 186 10.38 -2.96 -16.71
C GLN A 186 10.66 -1.52 -16.24
N PRO A 187 9.65 -0.84 -15.65
CA PRO A 187 9.81 0.51 -15.11
C PRO A 187 10.99 0.63 -14.14
N ASP A 188 11.56 1.83 -14.08
CA ASP A 188 12.70 2.13 -13.23
C ASP A 188 12.39 1.89 -11.75
N ALA A 189 13.22 1.04 -11.14
CA ALA A 189 13.26 0.72 -9.72
C ALA A 189 14.67 0.86 -9.13
N SER A 190 15.58 1.57 -9.83
CA SER A 190 17.00 1.67 -9.47
C SER A 190 17.27 2.36 -8.12
N PHE A 191 16.28 3.06 -7.58
CA PHE A 191 16.29 3.62 -6.23
C PHE A 191 16.33 2.53 -5.13
N ASP A 192 15.88 1.32 -5.44
CA ASP A 192 16.02 0.12 -4.60
C ASP A 192 17.10 -0.79 -5.20
N ARG A 193 18.32 -0.70 -4.66
CA ARG A 193 19.47 -1.48 -5.16
C ARG A 193 19.33 -2.98 -4.91
N GLU A 194 18.38 -3.38 -4.09
CA GLU A 194 18.09 -4.76 -3.69
C GLU A 194 16.73 -5.20 -4.24
N ALA A 195 16.21 -4.50 -5.25
CA ALA A 195 14.94 -4.77 -5.89
C ALA A 195 14.90 -6.17 -6.52
N LEU A 196 13.78 -6.86 -6.35
CA LEU A 196 13.44 -8.05 -7.14
C LEU A 196 12.54 -7.64 -8.31
N ILE A 197 13.01 -7.79 -9.53
CA ILE A 197 12.25 -7.46 -10.75
C ILE A 197 11.76 -8.75 -11.40
N ALA A 198 10.58 -9.22 -11.01
CA ALA A 198 10.01 -10.47 -11.51
C ALA A 198 8.49 -10.51 -11.31
N ASP A 199 7.78 -11.28 -12.12
CA ASP A 199 6.34 -11.52 -11.92
C ASP A 199 6.11 -12.23 -10.58
N PRO A 200 5.33 -11.65 -9.64
CA PRO A 200 5.09 -12.26 -8.35
C PRO A 200 4.19 -13.50 -8.41
N LEU A 201 3.59 -13.83 -9.57
CA LEU A 201 2.69 -14.98 -9.76
C LEU A 201 1.56 -15.01 -8.71
N LEU A 202 0.91 -13.88 -8.47
CA LEU A 202 -0.18 -13.79 -7.50
C LEU A 202 -1.48 -14.37 -8.08
N ASN A 203 -2.23 -15.09 -7.25
CA ASN A 203 -3.60 -15.48 -7.56
C ASN A 203 -4.53 -14.25 -7.46
N LEU A 204 -4.76 -13.54 -8.56
CA LEU A 204 -5.60 -12.34 -8.57
C LEU A 204 -7.08 -12.69 -8.75
N PRO A 205 -8.01 -11.92 -8.13
CA PRO A 205 -9.43 -12.10 -8.39
C PRO A 205 -9.74 -11.75 -9.86
N PRO A 206 -10.77 -12.37 -10.46
CA PRO A 206 -11.20 -12.03 -11.81
C PRO A 206 -11.67 -10.56 -11.89
N GLN A 207 -11.46 -9.91 -13.04
CA GLN A 207 -11.82 -8.49 -13.22
C GLN A 207 -13.31 -8.22 -12.93
N GLY A 208 -13.58 -7.05 -12.35
CA GLY A 208 -14.92 -6.59 -11.94
C GLY A 208 -15.01 -6.28 -10.44
N ASP A 209 -16.19 -5.91 -9.96
CA ASP A 209 -16.52 -5.73 -8.53
C ASP A 209 -16.70 -7.10 -7.83
N SER A 210 -15.69 -7.96 -7.98
CA SER A 210 -15.75 -9.40 -7.66
C SER A 210 -15.27 -9.73 -6.24
N LEU A 211 -14.64 -8.78 -5.54
CA LEU A 211 -14.25 -8.93 -4.12
C LEU A 211 -15.42 -8.64 -3.18
N LYS A 212 -16.60 -9.19 -3.47
CA LYS A 212 -17.71 -9.20 -2.51
C LYS A 212 -17.40 -10.25 -1.45
N MET A 213 -16.83 -9.79 -0.35
CA MET A 213 -16.47 -10.66 0.75
C MET A 213 -17.04 -10.15 2.07
N ASP A 214 -17.38 -11.10 2.93
CA ASP A 214 -17.66 -10.83 4.33
C ASP A 214 -16.32 -10.71 5.07
N VAL A 215 -16.13 -9.58 5.76
CA VAL A 215 -14.90 -9.25 6.48
C VAL A 215 -14.53 -10.29 7.54
N ARG A 216 -15.50 -11.07 8.03
CA ARG A 216 -15.26 -12.19 8.95
C ARG A 216 -14.38 -13.28 8.35
N PHE A 217 -14.33 -13.37 7.02
CA PHE A 217 -13.52 -14.35 6.28
C PHE A 217 -12.29 -13.70 5.62
N LEU A 218 -11.88 -12.51 6.07
CA LEU A 218 -10.79 -11.76 5.44
C LEU A 218 -9.46 -12.53 5.51
N LYS A 219 -9.19 -13.23 6.62
CA LYS A 219 -7.95 -14.02 6.80
C LYS A 219 -7.89 -15.22 5.86
N GLU A 220 -9.04 -15.75 5.49
CA GLU A 220 -9.22 -16.93 4.64
C GLU A 220 -9.26 -16.59 3.15
N ILE A 221 -9.08 -15.32 2.78
CA ILE A 221 -9.13 -14.89 1.38
C ILE A 221 -8.19 -15.74 0.51
N ALA A 222 -8.73 -16.30 -0.56
CA ALA A 222 -7.99 -17.15 -1.50
C ALA A 222 -7.10 -16.34 -2.46
N TRP A 223 -7.45 -15.07 -2.64
CA TRP A 223 -6.80 -14.14 -3.55
C TRP A 223 -5.51 -13.55 -2.97
N PHE A 224 -4.70 -12.98 -3.86
CA PHE A 224 -3.42 -12.30 -3.60
C PHE A 224 -2.30 -13.19 -3.05
N ARG A 225 -2.56 -14.49 -2.92
CA ARG A 225 -1.57 -15.48 -2.50
C ARG A 225 -0.58 -15.77 -3.64
N PRO A 226 0.72 -15.88 -3.35
CA PRO A 226 1.69 -16.35 -4.33
C PRO A 226 1.38 -17.78 -4.78
N ALA A 227 1.43 -18.03 -6.08
CA ALA A 227 1.32 -19.36 -6.66
C ALA A 227 2.59 -20.20 -6.42
N PRO A 228 2.52 -21.54 -6.53
CA PRO A 228 3.71 -22.38 -6.50
C PRO A 228 4.77 -21.93 -7.50
N GLY A 229 6.02 -21.80 -7.04
CA GLY A 229 7.14 -21.33 -7.86
C GLY A 229 7.26 -19.80 -7.97
N SER A 230 6.44 -19.04 -7.24
CA SER A 230 6.58 -17.58 -7.17
C SER A 230 8.00 -17.16 -6.71
N PRO A 231 8.60 -16.14 -7.35
CA PRO A 231 9.92 -15.65 -6.97
C PRO A 231 9.91 -14.92 -5.60
N VAL A 232 8.73 -14.65 -5.03
CA VAL A 232 8.62 -13.94 -3.75
C VAL A 232 8.90 -14.82 -2.54
N CYS A 233 8.90 -16.14 -2.74
CA CYS A 233 9.09 -17.11 -1.67
C CYS A 233 10.50 -17.04 -1.09
N ASN A 234 10.61 -16.83 0.22
CA ASN A 234 11.89 -16.71 0.93
C ASN A 234 12.84 -15.61 0.39
N ALA A 235 12.28 -14.61 -0.31
CA ALA A 235 13.05 -13.55 -0.94
C ALA A 235 13.16 -12.27 -0.08
N GLY A 236 12.40 -12.19 1.01
CA GLY A 236 12.42 -11.04 1.92
C GLY A 236 13.62 -11.01 2.86
N VAL A 237 13.82 -9.87 3.49
CA VAL A 237 14.78 -9.67 4.59
C VAL A 237 14.10 -9.85 5.94
N ASN A 238 14.81 -10.41 6.92
CA ASN A 238 14.33 -10.50 8.29
C ASN A 238 14.27 -9.09 8.92
N LEU A 239 13.08 -8.68 9.32
CA LEU A 239 12.86 -7.46 10.09
C LEU A 239 12.84 -7.81 11.59
N PRO A 240 13.23 -6.87 12.48
CA PRO A 240 13.28 -7.13 13.91
C PRO A 240 11.86 -7.27 14.50
N GLY A 241 11.48 -8.51 14.81
CA GLY A 241 10.21 -8.84 15.47
C GLY A 241 9.43 -9.95 14.77
N PRO A 242 8.47 -10.60 15.47
CA PRO A 242 7.54 -11.49 14.81
C PRO A 242 6.54 -10.65 14.01
N PHE A 243 6.61 -10.73 12.68
CA PHE A 243 5.63 -10.13 11.78
C PHE A 243 4.85 -11.24 11.08
N PRO A 244 3.68 -11.63 11.62
CA PRO A 244 2.82 -12.58 10.95
C PRO A 244 2.29 -12.03 9.63
N ASP A 245 2.12 -12.92 8.67
CA ASP A 245 1.47 -12.67 7.41
C ASP A 245 -0.04 -12.40 7.58
N PHE A 246 -0.73 -12.19 6.48
CA PHE A 246 -2.14 -11.80 6.46
C PHE A 246 -3.07 -12.83 7.12
N THR A 247 -2.64 -14.09 7.18
CA THR A 247 -3.37 -15.18 7.84
C THR A 247 -3.04 -15.30 9.33
N GLY A 248 -1.99 -14.62 9.79
CA GLY A 248 -1.42 -14.78 11.12
C GLY A 248 -0.27 -15.80 11.19
N SER A 249 0.25 -16.26 10.05
CA SER A 249 1.35 -17.22 10.00
C SER A 249 2.71 -16.52 10.03
N VAL A 250 3.70 -17.09 10.72
CA VAL A 250 5.08 -16.57 10.70
C VAL A 250 6.01 -17.46 9.87
N PRO A 251 7.08 -16.93 9.27
CA PRO A 251 8.08 -17.74 8.59
C PRO A 251 8.62 -18.84 9.51
N ALA A 252 8.96 -20.00 8.93
CA ALA A 252 9.60 -21.08 9.67
C ALA A 252 10.96 -20.62 10.22
N ILE A 253 11.35 -21.15 11.38
CA ILE A 253 12.65 -20.83 11.99
C ILE A 253 13.77 -21.13 11.00
N GLY A 254 14.67 -20.16 10.80
CA GLY A 254 15.81 -20.28 9.88
C GLY A 254 15.46 -20.02 8.41
N THR A 255 14.19 -19.73 8.08
CA THR A 255 13.79 -19.31 6.72
C THR A 255 13.64 -17.80 6.64
N LYS A 256 13.95 -17.23 5.48
CA LYS A 256 13.63 -15.85 5.15
C LYS A 256 12.12 -15.69 4.93
N PRO A 257 11.51 -14.53 5.23
CA PRO A 257 10.10 -14.29 4.91
C PRO A 257 9.87 -14.24 3.39
N SER A 258 8.62 -14.43 2.99
CA SER A 258 8.18 -14.03 1.65
C SER A 258 8.10 -12.50 1.54
N LEU A 259 8.19 -11.99 0.31
CA LEU A 259 7.75 -10.62 0.02
C LEU A 259 6.22 -10.56 0.00
N GLY A 260 5.67 -9.39 0.33
CA GLY A 260 4.24 -9.12 0.37
C GLY A 260 3.53 -9.69 1.58
N ALA A 261 2.20 -9.67 1.51
CA ALA A 261 1.30 -9.91 2.64
C ALA A 261 1.11 -11.39 3.00
N PHE A 262 1.46 -12.32 2.12
CA PHE A 262 1.28 -13.75 2.37
C PHE A 262 2.60 -14.49 2.31
N LEU A 263 2.79 -15.44 3.22
CA LEU A 263 3.83 -16.45 3.05
C LEU A 263 3.47 -17.37 1.89
N CYS A 264 4.51 -17.86 1.21
CA CYS A 264 4.33 -18.95 0.27
C CYS A 264 4.00 -20.22 1.04
N LYS A 265 3.05 -21.00 0.54
CA LYS A 265 2.86 -22.36 1.05
C LYS A 265 4.13 -23.17 0.79
N THR A 266 4.62 -23.86 1.81
CA THR A 266 5.61 -24.92 1.61
C THR A 266 4.98 -26.00 0.74
N LYS A 267 5.73 -26.58 -0.22
CA LYS A 267 5.25 -27.77 -0.92
C LYS A 267 5.00 -28.84 0.15
N GLU A 268 3.75 -29.26 0.30
CA GLU A 268 3.40 -30.52 0.96
C GLU A 268 3.93 -31.70 0.13
#